data_AF-A0A7C3IJG9-F1
#
_entry.id   AF-A0A7C3IJG9-F1
#
_cell.length_a   1.000
_cell.length_b   1.000
_cell.length_c   1.000
_cell.angle_alpha   90.00
_cell.angle_beta   90.00
_cell.angle_gamma   90.00
#
_symmetry.space_group_name_H-M   'P 1'
#
loop_
_entity.id
_entity.type
_entity.pdbx_description
1 polymer ?
#
loop_
_entity_poly.entity_id
_entity_poly.type
_entity_poly.pdbx_seq_one_letter_code
_entity_poly.pdbx_strand_id
1 'polypeptide(L)'
;DKGSTMSVGSIAFVVVKAVIFLFGAIFIGRTLTPYLMKIASRLRAGDMLIVTSAALCFTLAEIAALVGLAPIVGAFAAGLILDEVHWQDFTKRGEKSVQDLIRPLAAILVPVFFVRMGAEVDIRTFAEPSLLVFAAVLTIAAILGKQACALGVLDKGINRLTVGIGMIPRGEVGLIFAAIGEKLTLGGEKIITDAAYSAVVIMVVITTILTPPALKFSFADKKHSKK
;
A
#
# COMPACT_ATOMS: atom_id res chain seq x y z
N ASP A 1 11.48 -31.05 -16.82
CA ASP A 1 10.75 -29.84 -17.23
C ASP A 1 10.97 -28.77 -16.17
N LYS A 2 12.02 -27.96 -16.33
CA LYS A 2 12.52 -26.98 -15.35
C LYS A 2 12.62 -25.64 -16.06
N GLY A 3 11.76 -24.69 -15.71
CA GLY A 3 11.86 -23.32 -16.21
C GLY A 3 10.57 -22.70 -16.72
N SER A 4 9.45 -22.80 -16.00
CA SER A 4 8.43 -21.75 -16.06
C SER A 4 8.95 -20.50 -15.33
N THR A 5 10.11 -19.99 -15.75
CA THR A 5 10.54 -18.65 -15.37
C THR A 5 9.49 -17.71 -15.93
N MET A 6 8.98 -16.81 -15.09
CA MET A 6 8.13 -15.72 -15.58
C MET A 6 8.89 -15.03 -16.71
N SER A 7 8.40 -15.19 -17.95
CA SER A 7 9.02 -14.56 -19.10
C SER A 7 9.04 -13.05 -18.83
N VAL A 8 10.16 -12.40 -19.12
CA VAL A 8 10.27 -10.93 -19.05
C VAL A 8 9.11 -10.28 -19.81
N GLY A 9 8.63 -10.93 -20.89
CA GLY A 9 7.43 -10.53 -21.62
C GLY A 9 6.14 -10.60 -20.80
N SER A 10 5.94 -11.62 -19.97
CA SER A 10 4.78 -11.73 -19.08
C SER A 10 4.78 -10.64 -18.01
N ILE A 11 5.94 -10.35 -17.42
CA ILE A 11 6.08 -9.27 -16.43
C ILE A 11 5.81 -7.91 -17.08
N ALA A 12 6.43 -7.65 -18.23
CA ALA A 12 6.20 -6.42 -18.99
C ALA A 12 4.71 -6.25 -19.37
N PHE A 13 4.05 -7.34 -19.77
CA PHE A 13 2.63 -7.32 -20.10
C PHE A 13 1.73 -6.97 -18.90
N VAL A 14 2.03 -7.51 -17.71
CA VAL A 14 1.29 -7.16 -16.48
C VAL A 14 1.51 -5.69 -16.11
N VAL A 15 2.74 -5.19 -16.23
CA VAL A 15 3.04 -3.76 -15.97
C VAL A 15 2.27 -2.87 -16.94
N VAL A 16 2.30 -3.18 -18.24
CA VAL A 16 1.56 -2.43 -19.27
C VAL A 16 0.06 -2.46 -18.99
N LYS A 17 -0.50 -3.63 -18.65
CA LYS A 17 -1.91 -3.76 -18.23
C LYS A 17 -2.23 -2.87 -17.04
N ALA A 18 -1.39 -2.88 -16.00
CA ALA A 18 -1.59 -2.08 -14.80
C ALA A 18 -1.57 -0.58 -15.10
N VAL A 19 -0.62 -0.13 -15.93
CA VAL A 19 -0.51 1.26 -16.38
C VAL A 19 -1.73 1.66 -17.20
N ILE A 20 -2.07 0.90 -18.24
CA ILE A 20 -3.23 1.18 -19.09
C ILE A 20 -4.52 1.20 -18.26
N PHE A 21 -4.70 0.23 -17.37
CA PHE A 21 -5.86 0.17 -16.48
C PHE A 21 -5.91 1.42 -15.58
N LEU A 22 -4.81 1.80 -14.94
CA LEU A 22 -4.79 2.94 -14.03
C LEU A 22 -5.14 4.25 -14.78
N PHE A 23 -4.46 4.52 -15.90
CA PHE A 23 -4.73 5.73 -16.69
C PHE A 23 -6.13 5.71 -17.32
N GLY A 24 -6.56 4.57 -17.85
CA GLY A 24 -7.90 4.39 -18.42
C GLY A 24 -9.00 4.56 -17.37
N ALA A 25 -8.85 3.93 -16.20
CA ALA A 25 -9.78 4.07 -15.08
C ALA A 25 -9.86 5.51 -14.59
N ILE A 26 -8.72 6.20 -14.44
CA ILE A 26 -8.71 7.62 -14.03
C ILE A 26 -9.36 8.51 -15.08
N PHE A 27 -9.07 8.30 -16.37
CA PHE A 27 -9.64 9.09 -17.46
C PHE A 27 -11.16 8.91 -17.57
N ILE A 28 -11.62 7.66 -17.64
CA ILE A 28 -13.05 7.31 -17.69
C ILE A 28 -13.74 7.75 -16.40
N GLY A 29 -13.12 7.47 -15.25
CA GLY A 29 -13.61 7.83 -13.93
C GLY A 29 -13.85 9.34 -13.82
N ARG A 30 -12.87 10.17 -14.21
CA ARG A 30 -13.04 11.63 -14.22
C ARG A 30 -14.17 12.10 -15.12
N THR A 31 -14.40 11.47 -16.27
CA THR A 31 -15.54 11.81 -17.14
C THR A 31 -16.87 11.35 -16.55
N LEU A 32 -16.89 10.21 -15.84
CA LEU A 32 -18.10 9.60 -15.30
C LEU A 32 -18.54 10.21 -13.96
N THR A 33 -17.59 10.67 -13.14
CA THR A 33 -17.83 11.33 -11.85
C THR A 33 -18.90 12.42 -11.93
N PRO A 34 -18.86 13.43 -12.82
CA PRO A 34 -19.90 14.46 -12.86
C PRO A 34 -21.30 13.92 -13.17
N TYR A 35 -21.42 12.81 -13.91
CA TYR A 35 -22.71 12.17 -14.17
C TYR A 35 -23.24 11.43 -12.95
N LEU A 36 -22.38 10.64 -12.29
CA LEU A 36 -22.69 10.02 -11.00
C LEU A 36 -23.14 11.06 -9.97
N MET A 37 -22.51 12.23 -9.98
CA MET A 37 -22.86 13.36 -9.12
C MET A 37 -24.19 14.00 -9.43
N LYS A 38 -24.53 14.15 -10.71
CA LYS A 38 -25.84 14.67 -11.09
C LYS A 38 -26.97 13.73 -10.64
N ILE A 39 -26.73 12.42 -10.66
CA ILE A 39 -27.67 11.42 -10.14
C ILE A 39 -27.73 11.48 -8.61
N ALA A 40 -26.57 11.50 -7.94
CA ALA A 40 -26.49 11.59 -6.48
C ALA A 40 -27.17 12.86 -5.93
N SER A 41 -26.97 14.01 -6.56
CA SER A 41 -27.56 15.28 -6.13
C SER A 41 -29.08 15.37 -6.29
N ARG A 42 -29.68 14.56 -7.18
CA ARG A 42 -31.15 14.45 -7.31
C ARG A 42 -31.77 13.62 -6.19
N LEU A 43 -30.98 12.74 -5.59
CA LEU A 43 -31.34 11.91 -4.46
C LEU A 43 -30.87 12.64 -3.20
N ARG A 44 -31.66 13.59 -2.70
CA ARG A 44 -31.36 14.42 -1.50
C ARG A 44 -31.27 13.57 -0.21
N ALA A 45 -30.26 12.71 -0.09
CA ALA A 45 -29.94 11.94 1.10
C ALA A 45 -28.52 12.27 1.54
N GLY A 46 -28.34 12.69 2.80
CA GLY A 46 -27.05 13.10 3.36
C GLY A 46 -25.95 12.04 3.36
N ASP A 47 -26.30 10.78 3.08
CA ASP A 47 -25.37 9.64 3.04
C ASP A 47 -25.09 9.12 1.61
N MET A 48 -25.58 9.80 0.57
CA MET A 48 -25.40 9.32 -0.81
C MET A 48 -23.92 9.28 -1.22
N LEU A 49 -23.10 10.19 -0.65
CA LEU A 49 -21.68 10.35 -0.96
C LEU A 49 -20.87 9.08 -0.61
N ILE A 50 -21.12 8.47 0.56
CA ILE A 50 -20.40 7.25 0.96
C ILE A 50 -20.83 6.07 0.09
N VAL A 51 -22.12 5.98 -0.25
CA VAL A 51 -22.66 4.90 -1.08
C VAL A 51 -22.06 4.97 -2.49
N THR A 52 -22.04 6.14 -3.12
CA THR A 52 -21.47 6.30 -4.47
C THR A 52 -19.95 6.08 -4.47
N SER A 53 -19.25 6.53 -3.43
CA SER A 53 -17.80 6.34 -3.29
C SER A 53 -17.45 4.86 -3.11
N ALA A 54 -18.19 4.16 -2.24
CA ALA A 54 -18.01 2.72 -2.02
C ALA A 54 -18.36 1.91 -3.27
N ALA A 55 -19.47 2.24 -3.95
CA ALA A 55 -19.87 1.59 -5.19
C ALA A 55 -18.80 1.75 -6.28
N LEU A 56 -18.26 2.96 -6.46
CA LEU A 56 -17.17 3.20 -7.41
C LEU A 56 -15.92 2.41 -7.02
N CYS A 57 -15.55 2.40 -5.74
CA CYS A 57 -14.41 1.65 -5.23
C CYS A 57 -14.52 0.16 -5.52
N PHE A 58 -15.64 -0.47 -5.16
CA PHE A 58 -15.87 -1.90 -5.42
C PHE A 58 -15.96 -2.22 -6.90
N THR A 59 -16.60 -1.35 -7.70
CA THR A 59 -16.68 -1.54 -9.15
C THR A 59 -15.30 -1.52 -9.79
N LEU A 60 -14.45 -0.55 -9.44
CA LEU A 60 -13.09 -0.48 -9.97
C LEU A 60 -12.19 -1.60 -9.44
N ALA A 61 -12.35 -2.00 -8.19
CA ALA A 61 -11.66 -3.16 -7.61
C ALA A 61 -12.02 -4.46 -8.36
N GLU A 62 -13.29 -4.66 -8.69
CA GLU A 62 -13.77 -5.82 -9.45
C GLU A 62 -13.28 -5.78 -10.90
N ILE A 63 -13.34 -4.63 -11.57
CA ILE A 63 -12.79 -4.51 -12.94
C ILE A 63 -11.28 -4.78 -12.93
N ALA A 64 -10.54 -4.31 -11.92
CA ALA A 64 -9.13 -4.65 -11.79
C ALA A 64 -8.91 -6.16 -11.68
N ALA A 65 -9.71 -6.85 -10.86
CA ALA A 65 -9.67 -8.30 -10.71
C ALA A 65 -9.94 -9.03 -12.05
N LEU A 66 -10.96 -8.60 -12.80
CA LEU A 66 -11.33 -9.17 -14.10
C LEU A 66 -10.24 -9.02 -15.17
N VAL A 67 -9.46 -7.94 -15.11
CA VAL A 67 -8.32 -7.71 -16.02
C VAL A 67 -7.07 -8.52 -15.61
N GLY A 68 -7.12 -9.19 -14.46
CA GLY A 68 -6.04 -9.98 -13.88
C GLY A 68 -5.06 -9.17 -13.02
N LEU A 69 -5.51 -8.02 -12.50
CA LEU A 69 -4.75 -7.19 -11.55
C LEU A 69 -5.24 -7.42 -10.12
N ALA A 70 -4.41 -7.10 -9.15
CA ALA A 70 -4.82 -7.12 -7.75
C ALA A 70 -5.95 -6.08 -7.50
N PRO A 71 -7.04 -6.43 -6.80
CA PRO A 71 -8.16 -5.52 -6.52
C PRO A 71 -7.75 -4.18 -5.87
N ILE A 72 -6.66 -4.18 -5.11
CA ILE A 72 -6.11 -2.96 -4.49
C ILE A 72 -5.72 -1.88 -5.51
N VAL A 73 -5.34 -2.27 -6.74
CA VAL A 73 -5.03 -1.31 -7.82
C VAL A 73 -6.29 -0.55 -8.23
N GLY A 74 -7.43 -1.24 -8.29
CA GLY A 74 -8.74 -0.63 -8.57
C GLY A 74 -9.23 0.27 -7.44
N ALA A 75 -9.08 -0.18 -6.18
CA ALA A 75 -9.41 0.64 -5.01
C ALA A 75 -8.55 1.92 -4.94
N PHE A 76 -7.26 1.82 -5.27
CA PHE A 76 -6.36 2.97 -5.37
C PHE A 76 -6.78 3.94 -6.49
N ALA A 77 -7.12 3.41 -7.68
CA ALA A 77 -7.65 4.22 -8.77
C ALA A 77 -8.94 4.97 -8.37
N ALA A 78 -9.84 4.30 -7.66
CA ALA A 78 -11.06 4.91 -7.13
C ALA A 78 -10.74 6.07 -6.18
N GLY A 79 -9.79 5.88 -5.25
CA GLY A 79 -9.32 6.95 -4.36
C GLY A 79 -8.77 8.16 -5.11
N LEU A 80 -8.01 7.96 -6.19
CA LEU A 80 -7.49 9.04 -7.03
C LEU A 80 -8.59 9.78 -7.81
N ILE A 81 -9.67 9.10 -8.19
CA ILE A 81 -10.83 9.70 -8.87
C ILE A 81 -11.68 10.50 -7.87
N LEU A 82 -11.77 10.02 -6.63
CA LEU A 82 -12.55 10.61 -5.53
C LEU A 82 -11.83 11.76 -4.82
N ASP A 83 -10.59 12.08 -5.19
CA ASP A 83 -9.79 13.11 -4.53
C ASP A 83 -10.39 14.52 -4.64
N GLU A 84 -10.23 15.30 -3.55
CA GLU A 84 -11.05 16.46 -3.16
C GLU A 84 -11.05 17.62 -4.16
N VAL A 85 -10.07 17.67 -5.06
CA VAL A 85 -9.98 18.71 -6.11
C VAL A 85 -11.20 18.69 -7.05
N HIS A 86 -11.90 17.56 -7.17
CA HIS A 86 -13.09 17.40 -8.03
C HIS A 86 -14.42 17.48 -7.26
N TRP A 87 -14.39 17.60 -5.92
CA TRP A 87 -15.57 17.44 -5.05
C TRP A 87 -15.97 18.71 -4.29
N GLN A 88 -15.42 19.87 -4.66
CA GLN A 88 -15.62 21.16 -3.99
C GLN A 88 -17.10 21.59 -3.85
N ASP A 89 -17.99 21.15 -4.74
CA ASP A 89 -19.41 21.56 -4.69
C ASP A 89 -20.18 20.95 -3.51
N PHE A 90 -19.69 19.85 -2.92
CA PHE A 90 -20.28 19.20 -1.75
C PHE A 90 -19.68 19.70 -0.43
N THR A 91 -18.36 19.93 -0.39
CA THR A 91 -17.70 20.54 0.79
C THR A 91 -18.24 21.95 1.07
N LYS A 92 -18.61 22.70 0.02
CA LYS A 92 -19.28 24.01 0.14
C LYS A 92 -20.70 23.95 0.74
N ARG A 93 -21.34 22.77 0.76
CA ARG A 93 -22.68 22.54 1.33
C ARG A 93 -22.65 22.07 2.79
N GLY A 94 -21.46 21.93 3.39
CA GLY A 94 -21.30 21.47 4.78
C GLY A 94 -21.38 19.95 4.97
N GLU A 95 -21.34 19.17 3.88
CA GLU A 95 -21.28 17.71 3.96
C GLU A 95 -19.85 17.23 4.27
N LYS A 96 -19.73 16.14 5.04
CA LYS A 96 -18.45 15.53 5.41
C LYS A 96 -17.72 15.02 4.16
N SER A 97 -16.41 15.16 4.12
CA SER A 97 -15.63 14.63 2.99
C SER A 97 -15.69 13.10 2.95
N VAL A 98 -15.39 12.52 1.79
CA VAL A 98 -15.26 11.07 1.65
C VAL A 98 -14.22 10.53 2.64
N GLN A 99 -13.16 11.29 2.92
CA GLN A 99 -12.14 10.93 3.90
C GLN A 99 -12.71 10.84 5.31
N ASP A 100 -13.51 11.82 5.73
CA ASP A 100 -14.15 11.84 7.06
C ASP A 100 -15.14 10.69 7.23
N LEU A 101 -15.83 10.30 6.15
CA LEU A 101 -16.78 9.19 6.15
C LEU A 101 -16.08 7.82 6.18
N ILE A 102 -14.91 7.69 5.55
CA ILE A 102 -14.12 6.45 5.54
C ILE A 102 -13.30 6.29 6.83
N ARG A 103 -12.93 7.39 7.50
CA ARG A 103 -12.05 7.36 8.68
C ARG A 103 -12.51 6.40 9.80
N PRO A 104 -13.80 6.35 10.20
CA PRO A 104 -14.27 5.38 11.19
C PRO A 104 -14.14 3.93 10.72
N LEU A 105 -14.40 3.66 9.43
CA LEU A 105 -14.21 2.34 8.84
C LEU A 105 -12.74 1.93 8.85
N ALA A 106 -11.85 2.83 8.41
CA ALA A 106 -10.41 2.60 8.44
C ALA A 106 -9.89 2.34 9.86
N ALA A 107 -10.40 3.06 10.86
CA ALA A 107 -10.03 2.88 12.26
C ALA A 107 -10.34 1.47 12.81
N ILE A 108 -11.29 0.75 12.21
CA ILE A 108 -11.63 -0.64 12.58
C ILE A 108 -10.94 -1.63 11.64
N LEU A 109 -11.01 -1.40 10.33
CA LEU A 109 -10.53 -2.34 9.31
C LEU A 109 -9.00 -2.44 9.28
N VAL A 110 -8.28 -1.33 9.50
CA VAL A 110 -6.81 -1.34 9.47
C VAL A 110 -6.23 -2.16 10.62
N PRO A 111 -6.63 -1.99 11.90
CA PRO A 111 -6.18 -2.87 12.96
C PRO A 111 -6.56 -4.35 12.74
N VAL A 112 -7.77 -4.63 12.26
CA VAL A 112 -8.20 -6.01 11.96
C VAL A 112 -7.32 -6.63 10.86
N PHE A 113 -7.00 -5.87 9.81
CA PHE A 113 -6.05 -6.30 8.78
C PHE A 113 -4.70 -6.67 9.41
N PHE A 114 -4.10 -5.78 10.20
CA PHE A 114 -2.79 -6.05 10.82
C PHE A 114 -2.81 -7.24 11.78
N VAL A 115 -3.88 -7.39 12.59
CA VAL A 115 -4.03 -8.55 13.48
C VAL A 115 -4.12 -9.83 12.68
N ARG A 116 -4.91 -9.87 11.60
CA ARG A 116 -5.02 -11.05 10.74
C ARG A 116 -3.69 -11.40 10.09
N MET A 117 -3.00 -10.41 9.52
CA MET A 117 -1.71 -10.61 8.88
C MET A 117 -0.66 -11.17 9.86
N GLY A 118 -0.67 -10.67 11.10
CA GLY A 118 0.17 -11.19 12.17
C GLY A 118 -0.20 -12.60 12.63
N ALA A 119 -1.49 -12.94 12.64
CA ALA A 119 -1.98 -14.27 13.01
C ALA A 119 -1.64 -15.36 11.97
N GLU A 120 -1.43 -14.99 10.71
CA GLU A 120 -0.98 -15.90 9.64
C GLU A 120 0.53 -16.23 9.74
N VAL A 121 1.28 -15.56 10.63
CA VAL A 121 2.70 -15.90 10.88
C VAL A 121 2.82 -17.20 11.66
N ASP A 122 3.53 -18.18 11.11
CA ASP A 122 3.80 -19.44 11.82
C ASP A 122 4.87 -19.22 12.90
N ILE A 123 4.47 -19.24 14.16
CA ILE A 123 5.38 -19.09 15.31
C ILE A 123 6.47 -20.17 15.37
N ARG A 124 6.26 -21.34 14.75
CA ARG A 124 7.27 -22.41 14.70
C ARG A 124 8.48 -21.97 13.90
N THR A 125 8.31 -21.03 12.98
CA THR A 125 9.42 -20.51 12.19
C THR A 125 10.45 -19.73 13.01
N PHE A 126 10.11 -19.24 14.21
CA PHE A 126 11.11 -18.67 15.13
C PHE A 126 12.05 -19.73 15.71
N ALA A 127 11.68 -21.01 15.68
CA ALA A 127 12.54 -22.11 16.10
C ALA A 127 13.46 -22.59 14.97
N GLU A 128 13.26 -22.13 13.72
CA GLU A 128 14.05 -22.53 12.56
C GLU A 128 15.15 -21.50 12.27
N PRO A 129 16.43 -21.81 12.52
CA PRO A 129 17.52 -20.83 12.36
C PRO A 129 17.68 -20.33 10.92
N SER A 130 17.40 -21.19 9.93
CA SER A 130 17.42 -20.87 8.50
C SER A 130 16.47 -19.71 8.17
N LEU A 131 15.26 -19.70 8.72
CA LEU A 131 14.29 -18.65 8.44
C LEU A 131 14.65 -17.35 9.16
N LEU A 132 15.14 -17.42 10.40
CA LEU A 132 15.62 -16.25 11.11
C LEU A 132 16.76 -15.56 10.37
N VAL A 133 17.70 -16.34 9.82
CA VAL A 133 18.77 -15.80 8.98
C VAL A 133 18.18 -15.14 7.73
N PHE A 134 17.22 -15.78 7.06
CA PHE A 134 16.57 -15.19 5.88
C PHE A 134 15.83 -13.88 6.20
N ALA A 135 15.06 -13.84 7.29
CA ALA A 135 14.36 -12.65 7.76
C ALA A 135 15.34 -11.53 8.15
N ALA A 136 16.46 -11.87 8.81
CA ALA A 136 17.51 -10.92 9.14
C ALA A 136 18.17 -10.32 7.88
N VAL A 137 18.50 -11.17 6.90
CA VAL A 137 19.05 -10.72 5.61
C VAL A 137 18.06 -9.81 4.88
N LEU A 138 16.78 -10.18 4.81
CA LEU A 138 15.74 -9.34 4.21
C LEU A 138 15.61 -7.99 4.94
N THR A 139 15.69 -7.99 6.27
CA THR A 139 15.62 -6.77 7.08
C THR A 139 16.81 -5.85 6.83
N ILE A 140 18.02 -6.41 6.84
CA ILE A 140 19.25 -5.65 6.56
C ILE A 140 19.20 -5.09 5.13
N ALA A 141 18.81 -5.90 4.15
CA ALA A 141 18.66 -5.46 2.76
C ALA A 141 17.62 -4.34 2.63
N ALA A 142 16.49 -4.44 3.34
CA ALA A 142 15.47 -3.40 3.35
C ALA A 142 15.98 -2.08 3.94
N ILE A 143 16.69 -2.13 5.07
CA ILE A 143 17.27 -0.96 5.73
C ILE A 143 18.35 -0.32 4.85
N LEU A 144 19.32 -1.09 4.38
CA LEU A 144 20.42 -0.59 3.56
C LEU A 144 19.93 -0.04 2.22
N GLY A 145 18.98 -0.74 1.57
CA GLY A 145 18.40 -0.30 0.31
C GLY A 145 17.67 1.05 0.45
N LYS A 146 16.95 1.26 1.55
CA LYS A 146 16.29 2.55 1.84
C LYS A 146 17.27 3.62 2.27
N GLN A 147 18.30 3.25 3.01
CA GLN A 147 19.35 4.18 3.39
C GLN A 147 20.17 4.66 2.17
N ALA A 148 20.34 3.82 1.15
CA ALA A 148 20.95 4.22 -0.12
C ALA A 148 20.14 5.30 -0.87
N CYS A 149 18.81 5.30 -0.74
CA CYS A 149 17.97 6.36 -1.31
C CYS A 149 18.28 7.76 -0.74
N ALA A 150 18.85 7.83 0.47
CA ALA A 150 19.30 9.10 1.05
C ALA A 150 20.40 9.80 0.22
N LEU A 151 21.13 9.05 -0.61
CA LEU A 151 22.14 9.61 -1.52
C LEU A 151 21.50 10.48 -2.62
N GLY A 152 20.22 10.27 -2.93
CA GLY A 152 19.45 11.07 -3.89
C GLY A 152 19.04 12.45 -3.37
N VAL A 153 19.25 12.74 -2.07
CA VAL A 153 18.94 14.06 -1.49
C VAL A 153 20.06 15.03 -1.82
N LEU A 154 19.85 15.90 -2.81
CA LEU A 154 20.84 16.88 -3.27
C LEU A 154 20.85 18.18 -2.46
N ASP A 155 19.83 18.39 -1.63
CA ASP A 155 19.63 19.65 -0.91
C ASP A 155 20.50 19.74 0.36
N LYS A 156 21.19 20.87 0.57
CA LYS A 156 22.21 21.04 1.62
C LYS A 156 21.61 21.24 3.02
N GLY A 157 20.33 21.61 3.12
CA GLY A 157 19.64 21.83 4.41
C GLY A 157 19.09 20.57 5.07
N ILE A 158 19.05 19.44 4.34
CA ILE A 158 18.35 18.22 4.76
C ILE A 158 19.38 17.17 5.22
N ASN A 159 19.15 16.57 6.39
CA ASN A 159 19.99 15.47 6.85
C ASN A 159 19.61 14.21 6.07
N ARG A 160 20.52 13.80 5.17
CA ARG A 160 20.40 12.59 4.36
C ARG A 160 20.12 11.35 5.23
N LEU A 161 20.80 11.22 6.38
CA LEU A 161 20.61 10.09 7.28
C LEU A 161 19.19 10.05 7.83
N THR A 162 18.66 11.19 8.29
CA THR A 162 17.28 11.30 8.78
C THR A 162 16.25 10.97 7.70
N VAL A 163 16.49 11.37 6.44
CA VAL A 163 15.63 11.01 5.31
C VAL A 163 15.64 9.51 5.08
N GLY A 164 16.83 8.90 5.03
CA GLY A 164 16.95 7.45 4.84
C GLY A 164 16.25 6.67 5.96
N ILE A 165 16.46 7.07 7.22
CA ILE A 165 15.76 6.47 8.37
C ILE A 165 14.24 6.64 8.24
N GLY A 166 13.77 7.82 7.84
CA GLY A 166 12.34 8.07 7.62
C GLY A 166 11.73 7.22 6.50
N MET A 167 12.55 6.69 5.59
CA MET A 167 12.12 5.80 4.50
C MET A 167 12.23 4.30 4.83
N ILE A 168 12.79 3.94 6.00
CA ILE A 168 12.92 2.54 6.47
C ILE A 168 11.57 1.85 6.72
N PRO A 169 10.56 2.48 7.37
CA PRO A 169 9.32 1.80 7.73
C PRO A 169 8.69 1.20 6.48
N ARG A 170 8.59 -0.13 6.47
CA ARG A 170 7.78 -0.83 5.48
C ARG A 170 6.35 -0.82 5.99
N GLY A 171 5.45 -0.22 5.22
CA GLY A 171 4.06 -0.08 5.60
C GLY A 171 3.19 -1.28 5.22
N GLU A 172 1.89 -1.08 5.42
CA GLU A 172 0.77 -1.96 5.06
C GLU A 172 0.86 -2.51 3.63
N VAL A 173 1.27 -1.69 2.66
CA VAL A 173 1.29 -2.06 1.24
C VAL A 173 2.20 -3.28 0.99
N GLY A 174 3.34 -3.37 1.67
CA GLY A 174 4.25 -4.52 1.53
C GLY A 174 3.63 -5.83 2.04
N LEU A 175 2.91 -5.76 3.16
CA LEU A 175 2.17 -6.89 3.70
C LEU A 175 1.04 -7.33 2.78
N ILE A 176 0.29 -6.38 2.21
CA ILE A 176 -0.80 -6.68 1.28
C ILE A 176 -0.28 -7.46 0.07
N PHE A 177 0.85 -7.04 -0.51
CA PHE A 177 1.46 -7.77 -1.62
C PHE A 177 1.95 -9.16 -1.21
N ALA A 178 2.50 -9.32 0.00
CA ALA A 178 2.91 -10.63 0.51
C ALA A 178 1.70 -11.57 0.69
N ALA A 179 0.60 -11.10 1.28
CA ALA A 179 -0.63 -11.86 1.44
C ALA A 179 -1.25 -12.27 0.11
N ILE A 180 -1.28 -11.35 -0.86
CA ILE A 180 -1.81 -11.67 -2.20
C ILE A 180 -0.89 -12.67 -2.88
N GLY A 181 0.44 -12.47 -2.81
CA GLY A 181 1.42 -13.35 -3.44
C GLY A 181 1.45 -14.76 -2.85
N GLU A 182 1.17 -14.94 -1.56
CA GLU A 182 1.05 -16.25 -0.92
C GLU A 182 -0.15 -17.05 -1.46
N LYS A 183 -1.24 -16.36 -1.82
CA LYS A 183 -2.44 -16.97 -2.41
C LYS A 183 -2.26 -17.31 -3.89
N LEU A 184 -1.26 -16.72 -4.56
CA LEU A 184 -0.99 -16.98 -5.96
C LEU A 184 -0.13 -18.23 -6.10
N THR A 185 -0.53 -19.10 -7.03
CA THR A 185 0.23 -20.29 -7.40
C THR A 185 0.67 -20.18 -8.86
N LEU A 186 1.91 -20.58 -9.14
CA LEU A 186 2.47 -20.63 -10.49
C LEU A 186 3.01 -22.04 -10.71
N GLY A 187 2.47 -22.76 -11.69
CA GLY A 187 2.89 -24.14 -11.97
C GLY A 187 2.59 -25.13 -10.83
N GLY A 188 1.63 -24.82 -9.95
CA GLY A 188 1.25 -25.66 -8.81
C GLY A 188 2.01 -25.37 -7.51
N GLU A 189 3.03 -24.50 -7.53
CA GLU A 189 3.75 -24.04 -6.34
C GLU A 189 3.32 -22.63 -5.94
N LYS A 190 3.35 -22.32 -4.63
CA LYS A 190 3.09 -20.97 -4.12
C LYS A 190 4.19 -20.01 -4.57
N ILE A 191 3.81 -18.84 -5.11
CA ILE A 191 4.78 -17.81 -5.50
C ILE A 191 5.53 -17.28 -4.27
N ILE A 192 4.82 -17.11 -3.16
CA ILE A 192 5.40 -16.80 -1.85
C ILE A 192 5.11 -17.98 -0.93
N THR A 193 6.17 -18.65 -0.50
CA THR A 193 6.09 -19.70 0.53
C THR A 193 5.71 -19.09 1.88
N ASP A 194 5.06 -19.87 2.75
CA ASP A 194 4.65 -19.48 4.10
C ASP A 194 5.84 -18.99 4.96
N ALA A 195 7.01 -19.57 4.72
CA ALA A 195 8.28 -19.14 5.29
C ALA A 195 8.67 -17.72 4.81
N ALA A 196 8.67 -17.48 3.51
CA ALA A 196 8.95 -16.15 2.94
C ALA A 196 7.92 -15.10 3.40
N TYR A 197 6.64 -15.47 3.50
CA TYR A 197 5.60 -14.62 4.06
C TYR A 197 5.94 -14.23 5.51
N SER A 198 6.21 -15.21 6.38
CA SER A 198 6.58 -15.00 7.78
C SER A 198 7.82 -14.10 7.92
N ALA A 199 8.84 -14.31 7.06
CA ALA A 199 10.04 -13.48 7.03
C ALA A 199 9.75 -12.02 6.62
N VAL A 200 8.84 -11.79 5.66
CA VAL A 200 8.40 -10.44 5.27
C VAL A 200 7.64 -9.77 6.41
N VAL A 201 6.76 -10.49 7.11
CA VAL A 201 6.03 -9.94 8.27
C VAL A 201 7.00 -9.54 9.39
N ILE A 202 7.97 -10.40 9.73
CA ILE A 202 9.02 -10.11 10.73
C ILE A 202 9.79 -8.84 10.32
N MET A 203 10.22 -8.74 9.06
CA MET A 203 10.92 -7.57 8.55
C MET A 203 10.07 -6.29 8.66
N VAL A 204 8.78 -6.34 8.32
CA VAL A 204 7.86 -5.20 8.44
C VAL A 204 7.72 -4.77 9.90
N VAL A 205 7.52 -5.71 10.82
CA VAL A 205 7.40 -5.42 12.26
C VAL A 205 8.69 -4.79 12.80
N ILE A 206 9.85 -5.39 12.51
CA ILE A 206 11.15 -4.90 12.98
C ILE A 206 11.43 -3.48 12.43
N THR A 207 11.28 -3.28 11.13
CA THR A 207 11.53 -1.95 10.51
C THR A 207 10.57 -0.88 11.04
N THR A 208 9.31 -1.23 11.31
CA THR A 208 8.32 -0.32 11.86
C THR A 208 8.61 0.06 13.31
N ILE A 209 9.01 -0.90 14.16
CA ILE A 209 9.33 -0.64 15.57
C ILE A 209 10.66 0.11 15.72
N LEU A 210 11.66 -0.20 14.90
CA LEU A 210 12.99 0.42 15.00
C LEU A 210 13.02 1.87 14.49
N THR A 211 12.12 2.25 13.59
CA THR A 211 12.20 3.58 12.97
C THR A 211 11.88 4.74 13.92
N PRO A 212 10.78 4.76 14.69
CA PRO A 212 10.49 5.86 15.61
C PRO A 212 11.64 6.20 16.58
N PRO A 213 12.29 5.22 17.27
CA PRO A 213 13.45 5.51 18.11
C PRO A 213 14.64 6.00 17.27
N ALA A 214 14.94 5.38 16.12
CA ALA A 214 16.04 5.81 15.26
C ALA A 214 15.87 7.25 14.75
N LEU A 215 14.64 7.64 14.36
CA LEU A 215 14.31 9.02 13.99
C LEU A 215 14.49 9.96 15.18
N LYS A 216 14.01 9.59 16.36
CA LYS A 216 14.15 10.40 17.57
C LYS A 216 15.63 10.69 17.89
N PHE A 217 16.51 9.68 17.80
CA PHE A 217 17.95 9.87 17.98
C PHE A 217 18.55 10.77 16.89
N SER A 218 18.19 10.57 15.62
CA SER A 218 18.66 11.39 14.51
C SER A 218 18.27 12.87 14.64
N PHE A 219 17.09 13.16 15.22
CA PHE A 219 16.67 14.52 15.54
C PHE A 219 17.32 15.08 16.82
N ALA A 220 17.66 14.24 17.80
CA ALA A 220 18.29 14.65 19.05
C ALA A 220 19.75 15.12 18.84
N ASP A 221 20.51 14.46 17.97
CA ASP A 221 21.89 14.86 17.63
C ASP A 221 21.98 16.29 17.06
N LYS A 222 20.92 16.77 16.37
CA LYS A 222 20.86 18.16 15.88
C LYS A 222 20.70 19.21 16.97
N LYS A 223 20.16 18.86 18.14
CA LYS A 223 20.02 19.82 19.26
C LYS A 223 21.38 20.11 19.92
N HIS A 224 22.36 19.21 19.76
CA HIS A 224 23.73 19.39 20.27
C HIS A 224 24.70 20.06 19.28
N SER A 225 24.46 20.02 17.96
CA SER A 225 25.32 20.68 16.96
C SER A 225 25.03 22.17 16.73
N LYS A 226 24.00 22.73 17.38
CA LYS A 226 23.63 24.16 17.30
C LYS A 226 23.92 24.97 18.58
N LYS A 227 24.71 24.40 19.50
CA LYS A 227 25.25 25.12 20.66
C LYS A 227 26.73 25.36 20.47
#